data_AF-A0A1W1BZ49-F1
#
_entry.id   AF-A0A1W1BZ49-F1
#
_cell.length_a   1.000
_cell.length_b   1.000
_cell.length_c   1.000
_cell.angle_alpha   90.00
_cell.angle_beta   90.00
_cell.angle_gamma   90.00
#
_symmetry.space_group_name_H-M   'P 1'
#
loop_
_entity.id
_entity.type
_entity.pdbx_description
1 polymer ?
#
loop_
_entity_poly.entity_id
_entity_poly.type
_entity_poly.pdbx_seq_one_letter_code
_entity_poly.pdbx_strand_id
1 'polypeptide(L)' 'MKLMKYLLILMLPTLLFCEKIYDTQFSKENRAAIKNKKIKCRWVCDKKIYTEQKISEAISFYKNSKYYKFDKKGF' A
#
# COMPACT_ATOMS: atom_id res chain seq x y z
N MET A 1 -8.16 7.82 33.80
CA MET A 1 -8.10 8.47 32.46
C MET A 1 -6.85 9.30 32.19
N LYS A 2 -6.05 9.71 33.20
CA LYS A 2 -4.79 10.45 32.97
C LYS A 2 -3.68 9.59 32.34
N LEU A 3 -3.52 8.34 32.78
CA LEU A 3 -2.47 7.41 32.30
C LEU A 3 -2.56 7.10 30.79
N MET A 4 -3.76 6.84 30.28
CA MET A 4 -3.99 6.64 28.83
C MET A 4 -3.65 7.89 28.00
N LYS A 5 -3.87 9.08 28.57
CA LYS A 5 -3.57 10.35 27.90
C LYS A 5 -2.05 10.55 27.76
N TYR A 6 -1.28 10.19 28.78
CA TYR A 6 0.19 10.22 28.72
C TYR A 6 0.76 9.17 27.76
N LEU A 7 0.17 7.97 27.71
CA LEU A 7 0.55 6.94 26.73
C LEU A 7 0.32 7.40 25.28
N LEU A 8 -0.79 8.07 25.01
CA LEU A 8 -1.08 8.67 23.69
C LEU A 8 -0.07 9.76 23.32
N ILE A 9 0.35 10.59 24.28
CA ILE A 9 1.35 11.64 24.06
C ILE A 9 2.73 11.04 23.82
N LEU A 10 3.07 9.92 24.48
CA LEU A 10 4.36 9.23 24.30
C LEU A 10 4.50 8.60 22.90
N MET A 11 3.39 8.16 22.31
CA MET A 11 3.34 7.49 21.00
C MET A 11 3.13 8.45 19.82
N LEU A 12 2.87 9.73 20.08
CA LEU A 12 2.61 10.73 19.04
C LEU A 12 3.85 11.08 18.20
N PRO A 13 5.07 11.23 18.78
CA PRO A 13 6.26 11.58 18.01
C PRO A 13 6.67 10.47 17.03
N THR A 14 6.54 9.19 17.40
CA THR A 14 6.91 8.06 16.54
C THR A 14 6.06 7.98 15.28
N LEU A 15 4.80 8.41 15.35
CA LEU A 15 3.91 8.52 14.19
C LEU A 15 4.23 9.74 13.32
N LEU A 16 4.66 10.86 13.93
CA LEU A 16 4.99 12.10 13.22
C LEU A 16 6.35 12.05 12.51
N PHE A 17 7.31 11.30 13.04
CA PHE A 17 8.65 11.12 12.46
C PHE A 17 8.78 9.85 11.60
N CYS A 18 7.66 9.23 11.20
CA CYS A 18 7.69 8.18 10.20
C CYS A 18 8.04 8.81 8.84
N GLU A 19 9.34 8.85 8.52
CA GLU A 19 9.82 9.22 7.20
C GLU A 19 9.05 8.41 6.16
N LYS A 20 8.37 9.09 5.25
CA LYS A 20 7.76 8.43 4.11
C LYS A 20 8.89 7.86 3.28
N ILE A 21 9.08 6.54 3.34
CA ILE A 21 10.09 5.78 2.56
C ILE A 21 9.98 6.10 1.05
N TYR A 22 8.83 6.63 0.62
CA TYR A 22 8.50 7.01 -0.75
C TYR A 22 8.74 8.49 -1.11
N ASP A 23 9.16 9.35 -0.17
CA ASP A 23 9.50 10.77 -0.42
C ASP A 23 10.95 10.96 -0.91
N THR A 24 11.62 9.88 -1.32
CA THR A 24 12.92 9.93 -2.01
C THR A 24 12.77 10.36 -3.46
N GLN A 25 12.06 11.46 -3.72
CA GLN A 25 11.91 11.95 -5.09
C GLN A 25 13.03 12.96 -5.45
N PHE A 26 13.74 12.58 -6.51
CA PHE A 26 14.44 13.45 -7.47
C PHE A 26 15.93 13.76 -7.28
N SER A 27 16.77 12.72 -7.11
CA SER A 27 18.14 12.82 -7.63
C SER A 27 18.12 13.04 -9.16
N LYS A 28 19.21 13.56 -9.74
CA LYS A 28 19.30 13.78 -11.20
C LYS A 28 19.16 12.45 -11.95
N GLU A 29 19.71 11.40 -11.37
CA GLU A 29 19.71 10.03 -11.86
C GLU A 29 18.29 9.45 -11.86
N ASN A 30 17.53 9.67 -10.78
CA ASN A 30 16.13 9.22 -10.68
C ASN A 30 15.24 9.94 -11.71
N ARG A 31 15.46 11.24 -11.95
CA ARG A 31 14.76 11.99 -13.00
C ARG A 31 15.08 11.47 -14.40
N ALA A 32 16.34 11.11 -14.66
CA ALA A 32 16.75 10.52 -15.94
C ALA A 32 16.15 9.12 -16.12
N ALA A 33 16.14 8.30 -15.07
CA ALA A 33 15.58 6.96 -15.08
C ALA A 33 14.05 6.96 -15.32
N ILE A 34 13.30 7.89 -14.71
CA ILE A 34 11.84 8.04 -14.94
C ILE A 34 11.54 8.41 -16.40
N LYS A 35 12.42 9.19 -17.04
CA LYS A 35 12.29 9.56 -18.46
C LYS A 35 12.67 8.41 -19.42
N ASN A 36 13.32 7.35 -18.94
CA ASN A 36 13.66 6.20 -19.76
C ASN A 36 12.40 5.35 -20.07
N LYS A 37 12.10 5.19 -21.36
CA LYS A 37 10.90 4.48 -21.84
C LYS A 37 10.82 3.03 -21.32
N LYS A 38 11.94 2.30 -21.25
CA LYS A 38 11.96 0.91 -20.79
C LYS A 38 11.63 0.81 -19.30
N ILE A 39 12.20 1.70 -18.47
CA ILE A 39 11.96 1.75 -17.03
C ILE A 39 10.50 2.12 -16.75
N LYS A 40 9.96 3.12 -17.45
CA LYS A 40 8.55 3.50 -17.34
C LYS A 40 7.62 2.35 -17.72
N CYS A 41 7.88 1.66 -18.83
CA CYS A 41 7.09 0.51 -19.24
C CYS A 41 7.13 -0.60 -18.18
N ARG A 42 8.30 -0.90 -17.63
CA ARG A 42 8.45 -1.90 -16.57
C ARG A 42 7.63 -1.54 -15.33
N TRP A 43 7.69 -0.29 -14.89
CA TRP A 43 6.91 0.19 -13.74
C TRP A 43 5.40 0.07 -13.95
N VAL A 44 4.90 0.37 -15.17
CA VAL A 44 3.48 0.18 -15.50
C VAL A 44 3.09 -1.30 -15.46
N CYS A 45 3.93 -2.18 -16.01
CA CYS A 45 3.70 -3.63 -15.96
C CYS A 45 3.70 -4.16 -14.53
N ASP A 46 4.68 -3.76 -13.72
CA ASP A 46 4.79 -4.17 -12.32
C ASP A 46 3.57 -3.70 -11.51
N LYS A 47 3.06 -2.49 -11.76
CA LYS A 47 1.81 -2.01 -11.17
C LYS A 47 0.62 -2.88 -11.53
N LYS A 48 0.50 -3.29 -12.79
CA LYS A 48 -0.59 -4.17 -13.24
C LYS A 48 -0.52 -5.52 -12.53
N ILE A 49 0.67 -6.14 -12.48
CA ILE A 49 0.90 -7.41 -11.77
C ILE A 49 0.54 -7.27 -10.29
N TYR A 50 0.95 -6.19 -9.64
CA TYR A 50 0.61 -5.93 -8.25
C TYR A 50 -0.91 -5.81 -8.03
N THR A 51 -1.63 -5.13 -8.93
CA THR A 51 -3.09 -5.06 -8.87
C THR A 51 -3.75 -6.43 -9.04
N GLU A 52 -3.28 -7.23 -9.99
CA GLU A 52 -3.77 -8.60 -10.19
C GLU A 52 -3.51 -9.49 -8.97
N GLN A 53 -2.33 -9.37 -8.35
CA GLN A 53 -2.00 -10.04 -7.09
C GLN A 53 -2.96 -9.63 -5.97
N LYS A 54 -3.21 -8.32 -5.80
CA LYS A 54 -4.14 -7.82 -4.78
C LYS A 54 -5.57 -8.30 -4.98
N ILE A 55 -6.03 -8.36 -6.23
CA ILE A 55 -7.34 -8.93 -6.56
C ILE A 55 -7.38 -10.43 -6.23
N SER A 56 -6.34 -11.18 -6.60
CA SER A 56 -6.22 -12.61 -6.30
C SER A 56 -6.23 -12.89 -4.80
N GLU A 57 -5.46 -12.12 -4.03
CA GLU A 57 -5.43 -12.16 -2.57
C GLU A 57 -6.82 -11.88 -1.98
N ALA A 58 -7.51 -10.84 -2.46
CA ALA A 58 -8.85 -10.49 -2.02
C ALA A 58 -9.85 -11.61 -2.32
N ILE A 59 -9.84 -12.16 -3.53
CA ILE A 59 -10.70 -13.29 -3.92
C ILE A 59 -10.43 -14.50 -3.02
N SER A 60 -9.16 -14.83 -2.79
CA SER A 60 -8.75 -15.94 -1.92
C SER A 60 -9.24 -15.73 -0.49
N PHE A 61 -9.11 -14.51 0.04
CA PHE A 61 -9.63 -14.15 1.36
C PHE A 61 -11.14 -14.38 1.46
N TYR A 62 -11.93 -13.86 0.51
CA TYR A 62 -13.39 -14.00 0.56
C TYR A 62 -13.86 -15.45 0.36
N LYS A 63 -13.19 -16.23 -0.49
CA LYS A 63 -13.50 -17.67 -0.66
C LYS A 63 -13.29 -18.47 0.62
N ASN A 64 -12.24 -18.14 1.38
CA ASN A 64 -11.85 -18.87 2.59
C ASN A 64 -12.37 -18.21 3.88
N SER A 65 -13.13 -17.13 3.77
CA SER A 65 -13.62 -16.41 4.94
C SER A 65 -14.73 -17.20 5.64
N LYS A 66 -14.59 -17.38 6.95
CA LYS A 66 -15.64 -17.95 7.79
C LYS A 66 -16.86 -17.01 7.91
N TYR A 67 -16.63 -15.71 7.78
CA TYR A 67 -17.61 -14.65 8.06
C TYR A 67 -18.25 -14.07 6.80
N TYR A 68 -17.56 -14.13 5.65
CA TYR A 68 -18.10 -13.68 4.38
C TYR A 68 -18.51 -14.88 3.52
N LYS A 69 -19.77 -14.92 3.11
CA LYS A 69 -20.29 -15.86 2.12
C LYS A 69 -20.91 -15.03 1.00
N PHE A 70 -20.53 -15.31 -0.25
CA PHE A 70 -21.23 -14.72 -1.40
C PHE A 70 -22.64 -15.30 -1.42
N ASP A 71 -23.62 -14.53 -0.94
CA ASP A 71 -25.02 -14.88 -1.15
C ASP A 71 -25.35 -14.67 -2.64
N LYS A 72 -26.23 -15.51 -3.20
CA LYS A 72 -26.61 -15.44 -4.62
C LYS A 72 -27.69 -14.38 -4.90
N LYS A 73 -28.04 -13.51 -3.95
CA LYS A 73 -29.09 -12.50 -4.14
C LYS A 73 -28.50 -11.24 -4.78
N GLY A 74 -28.32 -11.32 -6.10
CA GLY A 74 -28.20 -10.14 -6.95
C GLY A 74 -26.88 -10.05 -7.70
N PHE A 75 -26.90 -10.56 -8.93
CA PHE A 75 -26.31 -9.87 -10.08
C PHE A 75 -27.45 -9.57 -11.06
#